data_AF-A0AAN6C719-F1
#
_entry.id   AF-A0AAN6C719-F1
#
_cell.length_a   1.000
_cell.length_b   1.000
_cell.length_c   1.000
_cell.angle_alpha   90.00
_cell.angle_beta   90.00
_cell.angle_gamma   90.00
#
_symmetry.space_group_name_H-M   'P 1'
#
loop_
_entity.id
_entity.type
_entity.pdbx_description
1 polymer ?
#
loop_
_entity_poly.entity_id
_entity_poly.type
_entity_poly.pdbx_seq_one_letter_code
_entity_poly.pdbx_strand_id
1 'polypeptide(L)'
;MSPVSTKILILSDTHALSFQSGAEPLENFDMAIHCGDLTNDSKFRDYKATIRLLEQINAPIKVAIAGNHDFTLDNRVYDADIKAEYGEYGEAKQLLLDAKDRGIIFLQEEGTHQIRLDNGAQLKLYVSPYTPSNDNCSGWGFQYAGAHDFVIEEGTDIAITHGPPHGIMDTTSKKERIGCPQLFAAVARAQPRVHCFGHVHESWGARQVSWRPNISEKPNHFSDIDNNKSHVIESLSRLRGSKFGSPGDKKEREDKIERYRLQRYCEIDKRPQLGETILFH
;
A
#
# COMPACT_ATOMS: atom_id res chain seq x y z
N MET A 1 -13.49 21.50 -14.69
CA MET A 1 -12.39 21.94 -13.82
C MET A 1 -11.09 21.38 -14.36
N SER A 2 -10.00 22.14 -14.34
CA SER A 2 -8.68 21.62 -14.73
C SER A 2 -8.20 20.59 -13.69
N PRO A 3 -7.46 19.55 -14.12
CA PRO A 3 -6.89 18.59 -13.19
C PRO A 3 -5.87 19.27 -12.28
N VAL A 4 -5.91 18.97 -10.98
CA VAL A 4 -4.92 19.42 -9.98
C VAL A 4 -3.77 18.40 -9.97
N SER A 5 -2.54 18.86 -10.20
CA SER A 5 -1.36 18.01 -10.06
C SER A 5 -1.13 17.73 -8.58
N THR A 6 -0.90 16.46 -8.21
CA THR A 6 -0.74 16.04 -6.81
C THR A 6 0.43 15.06 -6.71
N LYS A 7 1.38 15.34 -5.81
CA LYS A 7 2.51 14.46 -5.48
C LYS A 7 2.18 13.65 -4.24
N ILE A 8 2.22 12.32 -4.36
CA ILE A 8 1.87 11.40 -3.29
C ILE A 8 3.06 10.47 -3.03
N LEU A 9 3.51 10.42 -1.78
CA LEU A 9 4.48 9.43 -1.32
C LEU A 9 3.73 8.18 -0.84
N ILE A 10 4.13 7.01 -1.32
CA ILE A 10 3.52 5.73 -0.93
C ILE A 10 4.58 4.87 -0.26
N LEU A 11 4.23 4.31 0.89
CA LEU A 11 5.05 3.38 1.66
C LEU A 11 4.15 2.31 2.30
N SER A 12 4.74 1.22 2.75
CA SER A 12 4.06 0.15 3.46
C SER A 12 5.07 -0.66 4.25
N ASP A 13 4.60 -1.49 5.19
CA ASP A 13 5.41 -2.53 5.84
C ASP A 13 6.68 -1.96 6.46
N THR A 14 6.56 -0.85 7.17
CA THR A 14 7.72 -0.26 7.86
C THR A 14 8.10 -1.06 9.09
N HIS A 15 7.18 -1.84 9.68
CA HIS A 15 7.47 -2.69 10.84
C HIS A 15 8.18 -1.92 11.97
N ALA A 16 7.71 -0.70 12.24
CA ALA A 16 8.29 0.25 13.20
C ALA A 16 9.76 0.67 12.94
N LEU A 17 10.30 0.39 11.76
CA LEU A 17 11.59 0.92 11.33
C LEU A 17 11.52 2.44 11.18
N SER A 18 12.67 3.09 11.29
CA SER A 18 12.84 4.52 11.00
C SER A 18 13.64 4.68 9.71
N PHE A 19 13.55 5.85 9.09
CA PHE A 19 14.51 6.20 8.05
C PHE A 19 15.93 6.11 8.62
N GLN A 20 16.85 5.58 7.81
CA GLN A 20 18.26 5.70 8.14
C GLN A 20 18.63 7.19 8.16
N SER A 21 19.58 7.59 9.02
CA SER A 21 19.97 8.99 9.15
C SER A 21 20.36 9.58 7.79
N GLY A 22 19.63 10.61 7.33
CA GLY A 22 19.87 11.24 6.04
C GLY A 22 19.32 10.45 4.85
N ALA A 23 18.35 9.57 5.08
CA ALA A 23 17.61 8.83 4.05
C ALA A 23 16.11 9.18 4.05
N GLU A 24 15.67 10.12 4.88
CA GLU A 24 14.32 10.66 4.87
C GLU A 24 14.01 11.42 3.56
N PRO A 25 12.82 11.26 2.94
CA PRO A 25 12.48 12.00 1.72
C PRO A 25 12.60 13.52 1.93
N LEU A 26 13.37 14.20 1.08
CA LEU A 26 13.61 15.65 1.17
C LEU A 26 12.56 16.48 0.43
N GLU A 27 11.83 15.87 -0.49
CA GLU A 27 10.87 16.57 -1.34
C GLU A 27 9.57 16.90 -0.58
N ASN A 28 8.90 17.98 -0.98
CA ASN A 28 7.56 18.30 -0.52
C ASN A 28 6.53 17.41 -1.26
N PHE A 29 5.70 16.72 -0.50
CA PHE A 29 4.55 15.96 -1.02
C PHE A 29 3.25 16.63 -0.59
N ASP A 30 2.21 16.50 -1.41
CA ASP A 30 0.86 16.95 -1.04
C ASP A 30 0.22 15.97 -0.05
N MET A 31 0.60 14.68 -0.13
CA MET A 31 0.09 13.61 0.72
C MET A 31 1.11 12.46 0.84
N ALA A 32 1.10 11.76 1.97
CA ALA A 32 1.74 10.45 2.11
C ALA A 32 0.72 9.36 2.47
N ILE A 33 0.96 8.11 2.06
CA ILE A 33 0.09 6.96 2.32
C ILE A 33 0.93 5.79 2.86
N HIS A 34 0.54 5.24 4.01
CA HIS A 34 1.10 4.01 4.58
C HIS A 34 0.10 2.85 4.48
N CYS A 35 0.42 1.81 3.72
CA CYS A 35 -0.52 0.72 3.36
C CYS A 35 -0.56 -0.44 4.38
N GLY A 36 -0.42 -0.14 5.68
CA GLY A 36 -0.46 -1.16 6.74
C GLY A 36 0.89 -1.73 7.15
N ASP A 37 0.86 -2.61 8.13
CA ASP A 37 2.01 -3.13 8.88
C ASP A 37 2.85 -1.98 9.46
N LEU A 38 2.17 -1.18 10.26
CA LEU A 38 2.76 -0.06 11.00
C LEU A 38 3.79 -0.56 12.00
N THR A 39 3.51 -1.72 12.60
CA THR A 39 4.28 -2.34 13.67
C THR A 39 4.80 -3.72 13.26
N ASN A 40 5.81 -4.23 13.99
CA ASN A 40 6.26 -5.61 13.79
C ASN A 40 5.47 -6.60 14.64
N ASP A 41 5.06 -6.22 15.84
CA ASP A 41 4.37 -7.10 16.78
C ASP A 41 3.23 -6.40 17.53
N SER A 42 2.65 -5.34 16.98
CA SER A 42 1.52 -4.59 17.57
C SER A 42 1.80 -3.94 18.94
N LYS A 43 3.06 -3.77 19.32
CA LYS A 43 3.40 -3.10 20.58
C LYS A 43 3.16 -1.61 20.53
N PHE A 44 2.72 -1.04 21.66
CA PHE A 44 2.50 0.39 21.79
C PHE A 44 3.70 1.27 21.40
N ARG A 45 4.93 0.80 21.70
CA ARG A 45 6.18 1.49 21.32
C ARG A 45 6.39 1.55 19.81
N ASP A 46 5.91 0.55 19.08
CA ASP A 46 6.07 0.43 17.63
C ASP A 46 5.17 1.47 16.95
N TYR A 47 3.92 1.63 17.40
CA TYR A 47 3.04 2.71 16.92
C TYR A 47 3.64 4.11 17.14
N LYS A 48 4.30 4.33 18.28
CA LYS A 48 5.04 5.59 18.51
C LYS A 48 6.19 5.77 17.52
N ALA A 49 6.90 4.71 17.16
CA ALA A 49 7.95 4.76 16.16
C ALA A 49 7.39 5.05 14.75
N THR A 50 6.28 4.43 14.37
CA THR A 50 5.57 4.72 13.11
C THR A 50 5.15 6.18 13.02
N ILE A 51 4.57 6.73 14.10
CA ILE A 51 4.19 8.15 14.15
C ILE A 51 5.41 9.04 13.91
N ARG A 52 6.55 8.75 14.56
CA ARG A 52 7.80 9.50 14.37
C ARG A 52 8.37 9.37 12.96
N LEU A 53 8.23 8.21 12.32
CA LEU A 53 8.60 8.01 10.92
C LEU A 53 7.72 8.90 10.02
N LEU A 54 6.40 8.89 10.23
CA LEU A 54 5.48 9.70 9.43
C LEU A 54 5.69 11.20 9.64
N GLU A 55 6.06 11.64 10.84
CA GLU A 55 6.41 13.04 11.14
C GLU A 55 7.65 13.53 10.38
N GLN A 56 8.58 12.63 10.02
CA GLN A 56 9.77 12.98 9.22
C GLN A 56 9.43 13.20 7.74
N ILE A 57 8.26 12.78 7.28
CA ILE A 57 7.83 12.98 5.90
C ILE A 57 7.27 14.39 5.75
N ASN A 58 7.83 15.13 4.79
CA ASN A 58 7.40 16.48 4.46
C ASN A 58 6.11 16.47 3.60
N ALA A 59 5.00 16.14 4.24
CA ALA A 59 3.65 16.16 3.68
C ALA A 59 2.66 16.73 4.70
N PRO A 60 1.73 17.63 4.32
CA PRO A 60 0.72 18.16 5.24
C PRO A 60 -0.23 17.08 5.77
N ILE A 61 -0.56 16.09 4.92
CA ILE A 61 -1.47 15.00 5.23
C ILE A 61 -0.74 13.66 5.03
N LYS A 62 -0.77 12.80 6.06
CA LYS A 62 -0.32 11.40 6.00
C LYS A 62 -1.49 10.49 6.32
N VAL A 63 -1.89 9.62 5.41
CA VAL A 63 -2.90 8.60 5.67
C VAL A 63 -2.21 7.29 6.04
N ALA A 64 -2.72 6.59 7.03
CA ALA A 64 -2.26 5.25 7.40
C ALA A 64 -3.45 4.32 7.60
N ILE A 65 -3.31 3.08 7.15
CA ILE A 65 -4.22 1.97 7.47
C ILE A 65 -3.47 0.93 8.31
N ALA A 66 -4.21 0.00 8.92
CA ALA A 66 -3.61 -1.14 9.61
C ALA A 66 -3.22 -2.25 8.62
N GLY A 67 -2.27 -3.09 9.01
CA GLY A 67 -1.98 -4.38 8.37
C GLY A 67 -2.11 -5.55 9.34
N ASN A 68 -1.66 -6.74 8.91
CA ASN A 68 -1.86 -7.94 9.70
C ASN A 68 -1.01 -8.00 10.98
N HIS A 69 0.10 -7.26 11.03
CA HIS A 69 0.92 -7.12 12.24
C HIS A 69 0.30 -6.19 13.28
N ASP A 70 -0.74 -5.42 12.94
CA ASP A 70 -1.35 -4.40 13.79
C ASP A 70 -2.56 -4.95 14.59
N PHE A 71 -2.50 -6.18 15.08
CA PHE A 71 -3.64 -6.91 15.65
C PHE A 71 -4.29 -6.26 16.89
N THR A 72 -3.59 -5.42 17.66
CA THR A 72 -4.19 -4.64 18.76
C THR A 72 -5.14 -3.55 18.28
N LEU A 73 -5.14 -3.23 16.97
CA LEU A 73 -6.12 -2.37 16.32
C LEU A 73 -7.33 -3.16 15.81
N ASP A 74 -7.25 -4.50 15.74
CA ASP A 74 -8.35 -5.36 15.31
C ASP A 74 -9.22 -5.77 16.51
N ASN A 75 -10.44 -5.21 16.55
CA ASN A 75 -11.42 -5.50 17.59
C ASN A 75 -11.81 -6.99 17.67
N ARG A 76 -11.53 -7.79 16.64
CA ARG A 76 -11.90 -9.21 16.57
C ARG A 76 -10.88 -10.15 17.21
N VAL A 77 -9.65 -9.67 17.43
CA VAL A 77 -8.50 -10.49 17.87
C VAL A 77 -8.14 -10.22 19.34
N TYR A 78 -8.70 -9.18 19.96
CA TYR A 78 -8.32 -8.81 21.32
C TYR A 78 -8.86 -9.78 22.38
N ASP A 79 -7.93 -10.34 23.17
CA ASP A 79 -8.19 -11.13 24.38
C ASP A 79 -7.81 -10.31 25.63
N ALA A 80 -8.54 -10.46 26.73
CA ALA A 80 -8.23 -9.79 27.99
C ALA A 80 -6.86 -10.17 28.56
N ASP A 81 -6.34 -11.36 28.19
CA ASP A 81 -5.10 -11.93 28.71
C ASP A 81 -3.81 -11.33 28.12
N ILE A 82 -3.89 -10.53 27.05
CA ILE A 82 -2.70 -9.94 26.40
C ILE A 82 -2.35 -8.52 26.91
N LYS A 83 -3.18 -7.96 27.81
CA LYS A 83 -3.02 -6.60 28.37
C LYS A 83 -1.63 -6.33 28.97
N ALA A 84 -1.03 -7.32 29.63
CA ALA A 84 0.28 -7.17 30.27
C ALA A 84 1.41 -6.85 29.27
N GLU A 85 1.28 -7.30 28.02
CA GLU A 85 2.30 -7.11 26.98
C GLU A 85 1.97 -5.94 26.03
N TYR A 86 0.69 -5.71 25.75
CA TYR A 86 0.26 -4.77 24.69
C TYR A 86 -0.39 -3.48 25.19
N GLY A 87 -0.62 -3.34 26.49
CA GLY A 87 -1.26 -2.17 27.08
C GLY A 87 -2.78 -2.31 27.16
N GLU A 88 -3.45 -1.18 27.40
CA GLU A 88 -4.92 -1.18 27.53
C GLU A 88 -5.60 -1.34 26.16
N TYR A 89 -6.74 -2.03 26.15
CA TYR A 89 -7.56 -2.13 24.94
C TYR A 89 -7.90 -0.73 24.40
N GLY A 90 -7.65 -0.52 23.11
CA GLY A 90 -7.90 0.76 22.44
C GLY A 90 -6.85 1.84 22.68
N GLU A 91 -5.85 1.64 23.55
CA GLU A 91 -4.80 2.63 23.81
C GLU A 91 -3.97 2.93 22.55
N ALA A 92 -3.54 1.88 21.85
CA ALA A 92 -2.82 1.99 20.58
C ALA A 92 -3.66 2.71 19.50
N LYS A 93 -4.96 2.38 19.45
CA LYS A 93 -5.91 3.02 18.54
C LYS A 93 -6.05 4.52 18.85
N GLN A 94 -6.22 4.87 20.12
CA GLN A 94 -6.34 6.26 20.54
C GLN A 94 -5.07 7.05 20.23
N LEU A 95 -3.89 6.47 20.44
CA LEU A 95 -2.60 7.08 20.08
C LEU A 95 -2.53 7.48 18.60
N LEU A 96 -3.02 6.63 17.69
CA LEU A 96 -3.06 6.91 16.26
C LEU A 96 -4.11 7.96 15.90
N LEU A 97 -5.27 7.95 16.56
CA LEU A 97 -6.31 8.97 16.38
C LEU A 97 -5.84 10.36 16.86
N ASP A 98 -5.12 10.41 17.97
CA ASP A 98 -4.52 11.64 18.51
C ASP A 98 -3.35 12.17 17.64
N ALA A 99 -2.88 11.39 16.67
CA ALA A 99 -1.89 11.84 15.69
C ALA A 99 -2.46 12.77 14.61
N LYS A 100 -3.79 12.94 14.56
CA LYS A 100 -4.48 13.82 13.62
C LYS A 100 -4.01 15.28 13.70
N ASP A 101 -3.74 15.79 14.90
CA ASP A 101 -3.24 17.15 15.11
C ASP A 101 -1.83 17.38 14.53
N ARG A 102 -1.14 16.29 14.19
CA ARG A 102 0.20 16.29 13.56
C ARG A 102 0.11 15.96 12.06
N GLY A 103 -1.09 16.02 11.48
CA GLY A 103 -1.36 15.73 10.07
C GLY A 103 -1.43 14.24 9.74
N ILE A 104 -1.47 13.34 10.73
CA ILE A 104 -1.53 11.90 10.51
C ILE A 104 -2.97 11.40 10.72
N ILE A 105 -3.59 10.92 9.65
CA ILE A 105 -4.97 10.43 9.62
C ILE A 105 -4.94 8.90 9.55
N PHE A 106 -5.25 8.27 10.68
CA PHE A 106 -5.46 6.82 10.71
C PHE A 106 -6.89 6.47 10.26
N LEU A 107 -7.02 5.73 9.16
CA LEU A 107 -8.31 5.31 8.61
C LEU A 107 -8.64 3.91 9.13
N GLN A 108 -9.41 3.88 10.23
CA GLN A 108 -9.71 2.66 10.99
C GLN A 108 -10.78 1.77 10.36
N GLU A 109 -11.74 2.35 9.62
CA GLU A 109 -12.88 1.64 9.05
C GLU A 109 -12.61 1.37 7.56
N GLU A 110 -12.84 0.13 7.15
CA GLU A 110 -12.88 -0.22 5.72
C GLU A 110 -14.00 0.58 5.01
N GLY A 111 -13.71 1.03 3.79
CA GLY A 111 -14.69 1.70 2.93
C GLY A 111 -14.20 2.99 2.30
N THR A 112 -15.16 3.80 1.86
CA THR A 112 -14.91 5.04 1.12
C THR A 112 -14.67 6.23 2.06
N HIS A 113 -13.58 6.97 1.84
CA HIS A 113 -13.20 8.18 2.55
C HIS A 113 -12.94 9.32 1.56
N GLN A 114 -13.18 10.56 1.97
CA GLN A 114 -12.85 11.74 1.17
C GLN A 114 -11.79 12.57 1.87
N ILE A 115 -10.72 12.90 1.14
CA ILE A 115 -9.62 13.73 1.63
C ILE A 115 -9.51 14.97 0.75
N ARG A 116 -9.43 16.14 1.39
CA ARG A 116 -9.15 17.41 0.74
C ARG A 116 -7.70 17.80 1.03
N LEU A 117 -6.95 18.11 -0.02
CA LEU A 117 -5.56 18.54 0.06
C LEU A 117 -5.44 20.07 -0.03
N ASP A 118 -4.34 20.60 0.47
CA ASP A 118 -4.06 22.05 0.48
C ASP A 118 -3.91 22.64 -0.92
N ASN A 119 -3.46 21.84 -1.89
CA ASN A 119 -3.37 22.22 -3.30
C ASN A 119 -4.76 22.33 -3.99
N GLY A 120 -5.85 22.06 -3.26
CA GLY A 120 -7.23 22.14 -3.74
C GLY A 120 -7.77 20.83 -4.32
N ALA A 121 -6.96 19.76 -4.40
CA ALA A 121 -7.44 18.45 -4.82
C ALA A 121 -8.43 17.86 -3.80
N GLN A 122 -9.42 17.14 -4.32
CA GLN A 122 -10.33 16.30 -3.54
C GLN A 122 -10.17 14.88 -4.05
N LEU A 123 -9.79 13.97 -3.15
CA LEU A 123 -9.51 12.58 -3.48
C LEU A 123 -10.53 11.69 -2.80
N LYS A 124 -11.12 10.78 -3.58
CA LYS A 124 -11.93 9.67 -3.08
C LYS A 124 -11.04 8.46 -2.86
N LEU A 125 -10.87 8.08 -1.60
CA LEU A 125 -10.05 6.94 -1.20
C LEU A 125 -10.95 5.75 -0.86
N TYR A 126 -10.59 4.55 -1.28
CA TYR A 126 -11.10 3.31 -0.68
C TYR A 126 -10.02 2.74 0.21
N VAL A 127 -10.36 2.26 1.41
CA VAL A 127 -9.39 1.63 2.32
C VAL A 127 -9.83 0.26 2.79
N SER A 128 -8.90 -0.67 2.94
CA SER A 128 -9.15 -1.95 3.61
C SER A 128 -7.88 -2.57 4.21
N PRO A 129 -7.85 -2.88 5.51
CA PRO A 129 -6.72 -3.58 6.13
C PRO A 129 -6.74 -5.09 5.87
N TYR A 130 -7.83 -5.61 5.28
CA TYR A 130 -8.13 -7.04 5.33
C TYR A 130 -7.33 -7.89 4.34
N THR A 131 -6.79 -9.02 4.83
CA THR A 131 -6.06 -10.01 4.03
C THR A 131 -6.65 -11.43 4.18
N PRO A 132 -6.59 -12.28 3.14
CA PRO A 132 -7.03 -13.67 3.26
C PRO A 132 -6.21 -14.40 4.33
N SER A 133 -6.87 -15.13 5.24
CA SER A 133 -6.18 -16.07 6.12
C SER A 133 -5.62 -17.24 5.30
N ASN A 134 -4.40 -17.68 5.61
CA ASN A 134 -3.89 -18.96 5.10
C ASN A 134 -3.94 -20.00 6.23
N ASP A 135 -4.06 -21.28 5.86
CA ASP A 135 -4.23 -22.39 6.80
C ASP A 135 -3.04 -22.58 7.78
N ASN A 136 -1.92 -21.89 7.52
CA ASN A 136 -0.66 -22.01 8.27
C ASN A 136 -0.37 -20.81 9.20
N CYS A 137 -1.20 -19.75 9.19
CA CYS A 137 -0.97 -18.53 9.96
C CYS A 137 -2.30 -18.01 10.52
N SER A 138 -2.82 -18.70 11.55
CA SER A 138 -3.89 -18.19 12.39
C SER A 138 -3.32 -17.29 13.50
N GLY A 139 -3.96 -16.15 13.75
CA GLY A 139 -3.61 -15.25 14.87
C GLY A 139 -3.07 -13.87 14.49
N TRP A 140 -3.05 -13.51 13.20
CA TRP A 140 -2.73 -12.15 12.78
C TRP A 140 -3.98 -11.26 12.74
N GLY A 141 -3.77 -9.96 12.85
CA GLY A 141 -4.83 -8.96 12.74
C GLY A 141 -5.40 -8.92 11.33
N PHE A 142 -6.64 -8.45 11.20
CA PHE A 142 -7.27 -8.12 9.92
C PHE A 142 -7.28 -9.28 8.91
N GLN A 143 -7.27 -10.53 9.38
CA GLN A 143 -7.48 -11.68 8.51
C GLN A 143 -8.96 -12.03 8.37
N TYR A 144 -9.34 -12.67 7.26
CA TYR A 144 -10.65 -13.26 7.05
C TYR A 144 -10.56 -14.62 6.36
N ALA A 145 -11.51 -15.50 6.67
CA ALA A 145 -11.65 -16.80 6.02
C ALA A 145 -12.80 -16.78 5.01
N GLY A 146 -12.59 -17.39 3.85
CA GLY A 146 -13.62 -17.51 2.81
C GLY A 146 -13.78 -16.24 1.98
N ALA A 147 -14.98 -15.66 1.96
CA ALA A 147 -15.32 -14.55 1.09
C ALA A 147 -15.30 -13.21 1.84
N HIS A 148 -14.71 -12.19 1.22
CA HIS A 148 -14.76 -10.79 1.63
C HIS A 148 -15.18 -9.93 0.46
N ASP A 149 -16.13 -9.02 0.68
CA ASP A 149 -16.64 -8.14 -0.36
C ASP A 149 -15.98 -6.76 -0.26
N PHE A 150 -15.12 -6.44 -1.22
CA PHE A 150 -14.45 -5.15 -1.30
C PHE A 150 -15.32 -4.18 -2.11
N VAL A 151 -16.03 -3.29 -1.42
CA VAL A 151 -16.97 -2.34 -2.03
C VAL A 151 -16.23 -1.10 -2.55
N ILE A 152 -15.41 -1.29 -3.59
CA ILE A 152 -14.70 -0.20 -4.26
C ILE A 152 -15.67 0.46 -5.25
N GLU A 153 -16.04 1.70 -4.98
CA GLU A 153 -16.98 2.44 -5.82
C GLU A 153 -16.32 2.96 -7.11
N GLU A 154 -17.12 3.09 -8.18
CA GLU A 154 -16.69 3.82 -9.38
C GLU A 154 -16.30 5.27 -9.03
N GLY A 155 -15.31 5.79 -9.75
CA GLY A 155 -14.76 7.12 -9.50
C GLY A 155 -13.87 7.20 -8.26
N THR A 156 -13.50 6.08 -7.63
CA THR A 156 -12.45 6.04 -6.61
C THR A 156 -11.12 6.48 -7.23
N ASP A 157 -10.45 7.47 -6.64
CA ASP A 157 -9.15 7.93 -7.12
C ASP A 157 -8.04 6.95 -6.70
N ILE A 158 -8.05 6.54 -5.43
CA ILE A 158 -7.00 5.71 -4.84
C ILE A 158 -7.63 4.61 -4.00
N ALA A 159 -7.34 3.35 -4.32
CA ALA A 159 -7.57 2.23 -3.43
C ALA A 159 -6.31 1.97 -2.59
N ILE A 160 -6.48 1.79 -1.27
CA ILE A 160 -5.42 1.53 -0.31
C ILE A 160 -5.78 0.24 0.40
N THR A 161 -5.06 -0.85 0.13
CA THR A 161 -5.30 -2.12 0.81
C THR A 161 -4.02 -2.62 1.45
N HIS A 162 -4.09 -3.40 2.53
CA HIS A 162 -2.86 -3.99 3.04
C HIS A 162 -2.34 -5.09 2.12
N GLY A 163 -3.20 -6.05 1.76
CA GLY A 163 -2.85 -7.14 0.85
C GLY A 163 -2.94 -6.76 -0.64
N PRO A 164 -2.20 -7.46 -1.52
CA PRO A 164 -2.25 -7.25 -2.96
C PRO A 164 -3.48 -7.92 -3.63
N PRO A 165 -3.93 -7.40 -4.78
CA PRO A 165 -4.88 -8.11 -5.64
C PRO A 165 -4.19 -9.31 -6.33
N HIS A 166 -4.93 -10.40 -6.55
CA HIS A 166 -4.37 -11.61 -7.13
C HIS A 166 -3.76 -11.39 -8.51
N GLY A 167 -2.54 -11.90 -8.72
CA GLY A 167 -1.83 -11.84 -10.00
C GLY A 167 -0.99 -10.58 -10.21
N ILE A 168 -1.01 -9.61 -9.29
CA ILE A 168 -0.26 -8.35 -9.40
C ILE A 168 0.60 -8.14 -8.16
N MET A 169 1.93 -8.15 -8.34
CA MET A 169 2.90 -7.95 -7.25
C MET A 169 2.59 -8.79 -5.99
N ASP A 170 2.20 -10.05 -6.19
CA ASP A 170 1.64 -10.90 -5.13
C ASP A 170 2.43 -12.20 -4.92
N THR A 171 3.66 -12.27 -5.42
CA THR A 171 4.47 -13.48 -5.41
C THR A 171 5.46 -13.48 -4.25
N THR A 172 5.38 -14.49 -3.39
CA THR A 172 6.28 -14.65 -2.23
C THR A 172 7.65 -15.18 -2.65
N SER A 173 8.61 -15.20 -1.71
CA SER A 173 9.90 -15.88 -1.89
C SER A 173 9.78 -17.37 -2.23
N LYS A 174 8.69 -18.03 -1.85
CA LYS A 174 8.36 -19.42 -2.20
C LYS A 174 7.75 -19.58 -3.59
N LYS A 175 7.61 -18.49 -4.35
CA LYS A 175 6.95 -18.42 -5.68
C LYS A 175 5.46 -18.74 -5.64
N GLU A 176 4.82 -18.50 -4.52
CA GLU A 176 3.38 -18.67 -4.34
C GLU A 176 2.69 -17.33 -4.55
N ARG A 177 1.53 -17.33 -5.21
CA ARG A 177 0.68 -16.15 -5.36
C ARG A 177 -0.30 -16.10 -4.21
N ILE A 178 -0.21 -15.06 -3.39
CA ILE A 178 -1.05 -14.92 -2.19
C ILE A 178 -2.05 -13.75 -2.29
N GLY A 179 -2.08 -13.05 -3.42
CA GLY A 179 -3.03 -11.95 -3.61
C GLY A 179 -4.47 -12.43 -3.68
N CYS A 180 -5.41 -11.53 -3.35
CA CYS A 180 -6.83 -11.87 -3.24
C CYS A 180 -7.58 -11.75 -4.59
N PRO A 181 -8.24 -12.82 -5.09
CA PRO A 181 -9.02 -12.76 -6.33
C PRO A 181 -10.26 -11.85 -6.22
N GLN A 182 -10.89 -11.77 -5.05
CA GLN A 182 -12.05 -10.91 -4.82
C GLN A 182 -11.66 -9.43 -4.86
N LEU A 183 -10.50 -9.09 -4.28
CA LEU A 183 -9.93 -7.75 -4.38
C LEU A 183 -9.57 -7.41 -5.82
N PHE A 184 -8.95 -8.33 -6.57
CA PHE A 184 -8.70 -8.11 -8.00
C PHE A 184 -10.00 -7.80 -8.75
N ALA A 185 -11.06 -8.58 -8.50
CA ALA A 185 -12.33 -8.41 -9.17
C ALA A 185 -12.97 -7.04 -8.84
N ALA A 186 -12.88 -6.59 -7.59
CA ALA A 186 -13.34 -5.26 -7.19
C ALA A 186 -12.56 -4.13 -7.89
N VAL A 187 -11.23 -4.22 -7.90
CA VAL A 187 -10.35 -3.24 -8.56
C VAL A 187 -10.58 -3.21 -10.07
N ALA A 188 -10.75 -4.37 -10.72
CA ALA A 188 -11.01 -4.46 -12.15
C ALA A 188 -12.34 -3.80 -12.55
N ARG A 189 -13.37 -3.91 -11.70
CA ARG A 189 -14.67 -3.27 -11.92
C ARG A 189 -14.63 -1.76 -11.66
N ALA A 190 -14.00 -1.34 -10.57
CA ALA A 190 -14.00 0.06 -10.16
C ALA A 190 -12.96 0.91 -10.89
N GLN A 191 -11.88 0.28 -11.38
CA GLN A 191 -10.76 0.88 -12.09
C GLN A 191 -10.22 2.16 -11.40
N PRO A 192 -9.80 2.08 -10.12
CA PRO A 192 -9.23 3.24 -9.45
C PRO A 192 -7.98 3.71 -10.20
N ARG A 193 -7.65 5.00 -10.12
CA ARG A 193 -6.48 5.54 -10.82
C ARG A 193 -5.18 4.97 -10.25
N VAL A 194 -5.14 4.84 -8.93
CA VAL A 194 -4.04 4.25 -8.17
C VAL A 194 -4.57 3.16 -7.25
N HIS A 195 -3.86 2.04 -7.14
CA HIS A 195 -4.09 1.05 -6.09
C HIS A 195 -2.75 0.80 -5.39
N CYS A 196 -2.62 1.21 -4.14
CA CYS A 196 -1.42 0.96 -3.34
C CYS A 196 -1.67 -0.07 -2.24
N PHE A 197 -0.66 -0.90 -2.01
CA PHE A 197 -0.71 -2.00 -1.06
C PHE A 197 0.69 -2.45 -0.62
N GLY A 198 0.76 -3.44 0.26
CA GLY A 198 2.00 -3.97 0.82
C GLY A 198 1.96 -5.47 1.04
N HIS A 199 2.34 -5.94 2.23
CA HIS A 199 2.27 -7.32 2.71
C HIS A 199 3.29 -8.30 2.10
N VAL A 200 3.48 -8.28 0.77
CA VAL A 200 4.39 -9.21 0.05
C VAL A 200 5.75 -8.58 -0.25
N HIS A 201 6.64 -8.52 0.74
CA HIS A 201 7.90 -7.74 0.68
C HIS A 201 8.79 -8.03 -0.53
N GLU A 202 8.79 -9.26 -1.04
CA GLU A 202 9.62 -9.64 -2.19
C GLU A 202 9.08 -9.14 -3.54
N SER A 203 7.83 -8.69 -3.57
CA SER A 203 7.14 -8.20 -4.76
C SER A 203 7.09 -6.67 -4.88
N TRP A 204 7.90 -5.95 -4.10
CA TRP A 204 8.05 -4.49 -4.20
C TRP A 204 8.20 -4.01 -5.65
N GLY A 205 7.46 -2.95 -5.99
CA GLY A 205 7.50 -2.32 -7.30
C GLY A 205 6.17 -1.72 -7.73
N ALA A 206 6.08 -1.38 -9.01
CA ALA A 206 4.88 -0.79 -9.57
C ALA A 206 4.57 -1.33 -10.96
N ARG A 207 3.28 -1.44 -11.28
CA ARG A 207 2.79 -1.89 -12.58
C ARG A 207 1.66 -0.99 -13.07
N GLN A 208 1.76 -0.52 -14.31
CA GLN A 208 0.63 0.07 -15.01
C GLN A 208 -0.17 -1.06 -15.67
N VAL A 209 -1.44 -1.13 -15.33
CA VAL A 209 -2.40 -2.05 -15.93
C VAL A 209 -3.36 -1.26 -16.80
N SER A 210 -3.56 -1.74 -18.02
CA SER A 210 -4.64 -1.31 -18.90
C SER A 210 -5.73 -2.37 -18.86
N TRP A 211 -6.94 -1.95 -18.51
CA TRP A 211 -8.09 -2.82 -18.46
C TRP A 211 -8.65 -3.05 -19.86
N ARG A 212 -9.21 -4.25 -20.10
CA ARG A 212 -9.99 -4.48 -21.32
C ARG A 212 -11.30 -3.68 -21.27
N PRO A 213 -11.85 -3.28 -22.43
CA PRO A 213 -13.08 -2.48 -22.46
C PRO A 213 -14.28 -3.15 -21.79
N ASN A 214 -14.36 -4.48 -21.88
CA ASN A 214 -15.41 -5.29 -21.26
C ASN A 214 -14.78 -6.13 -20.16
N ILE A 215 -15.04 -5.74 -18.91
CA ILE A 215 -14.69 -6.53 -17.74
C ILE A 215 -15.68 -7.69 -17.62
N SER A 216 -15.15 -8.90 -17.44
CA SER A 216 -15.94 -10.12 -17.32
C SER A 216 -16.71 -10.18 -15.99
N GLU A 217 -17.70 -11.07 -15.90
CA GLU A 217 -18.48 -11.29 -14.66
C GLU A 217 -17.59 -11.78 -13.49
N LYS A 218 -16.54 -12.55 -13.82
CA LYS A 218 -15.54 -13.06 -12.87
C LYS A 218 -14.13 -12.63 -13.31
N PRO A 219 -13.77 -11.34 -13.08
CA PRO A 219 -12.51 -10.80 -13.56
C PRO A 219 -11.30 -11.54 -12.99
N ASN A 220 -10.29 -11.73 -13.83
CA ASN A 220 -8.99 -12.22 -13.39
C ASN A 220 -7.84 -11.58 -14.21
N HIS A 221 -6.63 -11.71 -13.69
CA HIS A 221 -5.45 -11.05 -14.24
C HIS A 221 -5.01 -11.56 -15.62
N PHE A 222 -5.53 -12.70 -16.09
CA PHE A 222 -5.23 -13.22 -17.43
C PHE A 222 -6.19 -12.69 -18.49
N SER A 223 -7.50 -12.65 -18.19
CA SER A 223 -8.52 -12.29 -19.17
C SER A 223 -8.85 -10.81 -19.24
N ASP A 224 -8.77 -10.08 -18.13
CA ASP A 224 -9.34 -8.73 -18.02
C ASP A 224 -8.30 -7.62 -18.10
N ILE A 225 -7.02 -7.98 -18.04
CA ILE A 225 -5.90 -7.10 -18.32
C ILE A 225 -5.56 -7.17 -19.82
N ASP A 226 -5.41 -6.01 -20.45
CA ASP A 226 -4.74 -5.87 -21.75
C ASP A 226 -3.22 -5.87 -21.54
N ASN A 227 -2.63 -7.06 -21.56
CA ASN A 227 -1.20 -7.24 -21.34
C ASN A 227 -0.31 -6.60 -22.43
N ASN A 228 -0.87 -6.27 -23.60
CA ASN A 228 -0.12 -5.59 -24.67
C ASN A 228 0.07 -4.10 -24.37
N LYS A 229 -0.82 -3.52 -23.56
CA LYS A 229 -0.77 -2.11 -23.13
C LYS A 229 -0.26 -1.93 -21.69
N SER A 230 -0.26 -3.02 -20.93
CA SER A 230 0.23 -3.05 -19.55
C SER A 230 1.75 -3.26 -19.50
N HIS A 231 2.41 -2.67 -18.51
CA HIS A 231 3.84 -2.88 -18.30
C HIS A 231 4.22 -2.73 -16.83
N VAL A 232 5.23 -3.49 -16.41
CA VAL A 232 5.88 -3.27 -15.12
C VAL A 232 6.69 -1.97 -15.24
N ILE A 233 6.44 -1.03 -14.33
CA ILE A 233 7.17 0.23 -14.23
C ILE A 233 8.49 -0.04 -13.53
N GLU A 234 8.44 -0.65 -12.35
CA GLU A 234 9.62 -1.06 -11.59
C GLU A 234 9.33 -2.33 -10.79
N SER A 235 10.37 -3.09 -10.45
CA SER A 235 10.28 -4.20 -9.50
C SER A 235 11.60 -4.48 -8.80
N LEU A 236 11.53 -5.03 -7.60
CA LEU A 236 12.72 -5.44 -6.85
C LEU A 236 13.57 -6.46 -7.63
N SER A 237 12.92 -7.33 -8.41
CA SER A 237 13.60 -8.28 -9.31
C SER A 237 14.39 -7.59 -10.43
N ARG A 238 13.89 -6.47 -10.98
CA ARG A 238 14.62 -5.66 -11.97
C ARG A 238 15.79 -4.92 -11.34
N LEU A 239 15.61 -4.37 -10.13
CA LEU A 239 16.69 -3.71 -9.38
C LEU A 239 17.78 -4.67 -8.89
N ARG A 240 17.42 -5.90 -8.53
CA ARG A 240 18.41 -6.96 -8.24
C ARG A 240 19.08 -7.46 -9.53
N GLY A 241 18.35 -7.42 -10.64
CA GLY A 241 18.70 -7.87 -11.98
C GLY A 241 19.14 -9.35 -12.07
N SER A 242 19.64 -9.74 -13.24
CA SER A 242 19.93 -11.13 -13.58
C SER A 242 21.44 -11.40 -13.64
N LYS A 243 21.85 -12.63 -13.30
CA LYS A 243 23.22 -13.11 -13.52
C LYS A 243 23.60 -13.19 -15.01
N PHE A 244 22.60 -13.19 -15.90
CA PHE A 244 22.76 -13.25 -17.35
C PHE A 244 22.64 -11.88 -18.04
N GLY A 245 22.52 -10.78 -17.27
CA GLY A 245 22.40 -9.44 -17.82
C GLY A 245 23.68 -8.97 -18.52
N SER A 246 23.53 -8.13 -19.54
CA SER A 246 24.67 -7.53 -20.23
C SER A 246 25.43 -6.57 -19.30
N PRO A 247 26.72 -6.25 -19.57
CA PRO A 247 27.42 -5.20 -18.84
C PRO A 247 26.72 -3.83 -18.90
N GLY A 248 26.03 -3.54 -20.01
CA GLY A 248 25.21 -2.33 -20.16
C GLY A 248 24.01 -2.32 -19.22
N ASP A 249 23.27 -3.43 -19.17
CA ASP A 249 22.10 -3.59 -18.29
C ASP A 249 22.51 -3.45 -16.82
N LYS A 250 23.68 -4.00 -16.46
CA LYS A 250 24.24 -3.88 -15.12
C LYS A 250 24.51 -2.42 -14.76
N LYS A 251 25.13 -1.66 -15.67
CA LYS A 251 25.45 -0.24 -15.45
C LYS A 251 24.19 0.61 -15.33
N GLU A 252 23.23 0.45 -16.23
CA GLU A 252 21.96 1.19 -16.17
C GLU A 252 21.23 0.97 -14.85
N ARG A 253 21.25 -0.27 -14.35
CA ARG A 253 20.67 -0.64 -13.05
C ARG A 253 21.43 0.00 -11.89
N GLU A 254 22.76 -0.01 -11.89
CA GLU A 254 23.58 0.64 -10.86
C GLU A 254 23.34 2.16 -10.84
N ASP A 255 23.32 2.81 -12.00
CA ASP A 255 23.03 4.24 -12.15
C ASP A 255 21.61 4.57 -11.63
N LYS A 256 20.64 3.66 -11.85
CA LYS A 256 19.27 3.81 -11.34
C LYS A 256 19.20 3.65 -9.81
N ILE A 257 19.88 2.65 -9.24
CA ILE A 257 19.92 2.44 -7.78
C ILE A 257 20.56 3.65 -7.11
N GLU A 258 21.65 4.18 -7.66
CA GLU A 258 22.31 5.37 -7.12
C GLU A 258 21.39 6.59 -7.19
N ARG A 259 20.63 6.74 -8.27
CA ARG A 259 19.61 7.79 -8.38
C ARG A 259 18.55 7.69 -7.29
N TYR A 260 18.00 6.49 -7.06
CA TYR A 260 17.02 6.27 -5.99
C TYR A 260 17.62 6.48 -4.61
N ARG A 261 18.89 6.14 -4.41
CA ARG A 261 19.61 6.41 -3.15
C ARG A 261 19.74 7.91 -2.91
N LEU A 262 20.08 8.69 -3.95
CA LEU A 262 20.23 10.14 -3.87
C LEU A 262 18.87 10.85 -3.71
N GLN A 263 17.85 10.41 -4.44
CA GLN A 263 16.48 10.94 -4.35
C GLN A 263 15.76 10.47 -3.08
N ARG A 264 16.17 9.34 -2.51
CA ARG A 264 15.60 8.68 -1.33
C ARG A 264 14.19 8.09 -1.55
N TYR A 265 13.74 8.04 -2.81
CA TYR A 265 12.49 7.40 -3.24
C TYR A 265 12.60 6.94 -4.70
N CYS A 266 11.67 6.09 -5.13
CA CYS A 266 11.44 5.76 -6.53
C CYS A 266 10.32 6.65 -7.08
N GLU A 267 10.55 7.27 -8.24
CA GLU A 267 9.61 8.21 -8.85
C GLU A 267 8.84 7.56 -10.02
N ILE A 268 7.54 7.89 -10.12
CA ILE A 268 6.69 7.56 -11.27
C ILE A 268 5.95 8.83 -11.70
N ASP A 269 6.40 9.45 -12.78
CA ASP A 269 5.81 10.69 -13.33
C ASP A 269 4.68 10.42 -14.35
N LYS A 270 4.11 9.21 -14.35
CA LYS A 270 3.04 8.84 -15.27
C LYS A 270 1.67 9.09 -14.63
N ARG A 271 0.85 9.87 -15.32
CA ARG A 271 -0.56 9.99 -15.02
C ARG A 271 -1.34 8.84 -15.71
N PRO A 272 -2.05 7.98 -14.97
CA PRO A 272 -2.89 6.96 -15.58
C PRO A 272 -3.99 7.62 -16.42
N GLN A 273 -4.23 7.07 -17.61
CA GLN A 273 -5.35 7.44 -18.47
C GLN A 273 -6.63 6.72 -18.05
N LEU A 274 -7.76 7.09 -18.66
CA LEU A 274 -9.02 6.37 -18.45
C LEU A 274 -8.86 4.89 -18.86
N GLY A 275 -9.32 3.97 -18.01
CA GLY A 275 -9.12 2.54 -18.22
C GLY A 275 -7.73 2.04 -17.84
N GLU A 276 -6.90 2.88 -17.21
CA GLU A 276 -5.62 2.47 -16.63
C GLU A 276 -5.59 2.63 -15.12
N THR A 277 -4.93 1.70 -14.46
CA THR A 277 -4.64 1.74 -13.01
C THR A 277 -3.15 1.56 -12.82
N ILE A 278 -2.53 2.40 -11.97
CA ILE A 278 -1.18 2.14 -11.48
C ILE A 278 -1.28 1.40 -10.15
N LEU A 279 -0.73 0.19 -10.09
CA LEU A 279 -0.66 -0.62 -8.88
C LEU A 279 0.73 -0.50 -8.26
N PHE A 280 0.78 -0.12 -6.98
CA PHE A 280 2.00 0.12 -6.20
C PHE A 280 2.10 -0.87 -5.04
N HIS A 281 3.28 -1.48 -4.92
CA HIS A 281 3.74 -2.27 -3.79
C HIS A 281 5.02 -1.63 -3.23
#